data_AF-A0A3A9EVI2-F1
#
_entry.id   AF-A0A3A9EVI2-F1
#
_cell.length_a   1.000
_cell.length_b   1.000
_cell.length_c   1.000
_cell.angle_alpha   90.00
_cell.angle_beta   90.00
_cell.angle_gamma   90.00
#
_symmetry.space_group_name_H-M   'P 1'
#
loop_
_entity.id
_entity.type
_entity.pdbx_description
1 polymer ?
#
loop_
_entity_poly.entity_id
_entity_poly.type
_entity_poly.pdbx_seq_one_letter_code
_entity_poly.pdbx_strand_id
1 'polypeptide(L)'
;MGAEITDIKMEELVSIVGELAGKYTGYESTSITYEKAEQLMGAVLYCIREVMQAGGGAAVFSKEISAGVLYERGAFLVEEKTKKALALYNEILPEFDSYGNRFLQDTFAEGLPEFFRRYDCKFEPQDTILTLDYPVMKDMSGCTGIDRIYEYILCIQEEQRFLRKFPRESVIRILKKYNTEYEETPDNICEIVMRTSEGEFSAPEEVVEICV
;
A
#
# COMPACT_ATOMS: atom_id res chain seq x y z
N MET A 1 -3.13 6.99 17.05
CA MET A 1 -4.57 7.11 17.39
C MET A 1 -5.10 5.71 17.62
N GLY A 2 -4.92 5.20 18.84
CA GLY A 2 -5.33 3.85 19.23
C GLY A 2 -6.78 3.88 19.71
N ALA A 3 -7.71 3.45 18.85
CA ALA A 3 -9.04 3.08 19.29
C ALA A 3 -8.94 1.62 19.75
N GLU A 4 -9.22 1.42 21.03
CA GLU A 4 -8.83 0.29 21.83
C GLU A 4 -9.49 -1.04 21.43
N ILE A 5 -8.67 -2.09 21.38
CA ILE A 5 -9.06 -3.51 21.36
C ILE A 5 -9.54 -3.95 22.77
N THR A 6 -10.02 -3.03 23.62
CA THR A 6 -10.17 -3.27 25.07
C THR A 6 -11.35 -4.13 25.49
N ASP A 7 -12.31 -4.38 24.60
CA ASP A 7 -13.48 -5.24 24.90
C ASP A 7 -13.38 -6.67 24.33
N ILE A 8 -12.29 -7.03 23.62
CA ILE A 8 -12.09 -8.41 23.14
C ILE A 8 -11.35 -9.24 24.18
N LYS A 9 -11.94 -10.36 24.58
CA LYS A 9 -11.35 -11.31 25.53
C LYS A 9 -10.12 -11.99 24.93
N MET A 10 -9.02 -11.98 25.68
CA MET A 10 -7.76 -12.60 25.26
C MET A 10 -7.92 -14.11 24.98
N GLU A 11 -8.80 -14.79 25.72
CA GLU A 11 -9.09 -16.21 25.53
C GLU A 11 -9.68 -16.50 24.15
N GLU A 12 -10.52 -15.61 23.61
CA GLU A 12 -11.09 -15.77 22.28
C GLU A 12 -10.00 -15.63 21.20
N LEU A 13 -9.10 -14.66 21.35
CA LEU A 13 -7.97 -14.47 20.43
C LEU A 13 -7.03 -15.69 20.44
N VAL A 14 -6.68 -16.20 21.63
CA VAL A 14 -5.83 -17.38 21.76
C VAL A 14 -6.48 -18.62 21.14
N SER A 15 -7.82 -18.77 21.26
CA SER A 15 -8.55 -19.85 20.60
C SER A 15 -8.40 -19.80 19.08
N ILE A 16 -8.54 -18.62 18.47
CA ILE A 16 -8.38 -18.43 17.02
C ILE A 16 -6.94 -18.73 16.59
N VAL A 17 -5.95 -18.27 17.36
CA VAL A 17 -4.53 -18.59 17.11
C VAL A 17 -4.29 -20.10 17.16
N GLY A 18 -4.89 -20.81 18.12
CA GLY A 18 -4.82 -22.27 18.20
C GLY A 18 -5.38 -22.96 16.96
N GLU A 19 -6.52 -22.49 16.45
CA GLU A 19 -7.09 -23.00 15.19
C GLU A 19 -6.18 -22.72 13.99
N LEU A 20 -5.61 -21.51 13.91
CA LEU A 20 -4.67 -21.15 12.85
C LEU A 20 -3.38 -21.97 12.92
N ALA A 21 -2.87 -22.24 14.11
CA ALA A 21 -1.72 -23.10 14.33
C ALA A 21 -1.99 -24.52 13.82
N GLY A 22 -3.16 -25.08 14.15
CA GLY A 22 -3.59 -26.38 13.62
C GLY A 22 -3.69 -26.38 12.10
N LYS A 23 -4.30 -25.34 11.50
CA LYS A 23 -4.36 -25.17 10.03
C LYS A 23 -2.97 -25.06 9.41
N TYR A 24 -2.03 -24.38 10.07
CA TYR A 24 -0.66 -24.18 9.60
C TYR A 24 0.16 -25.48 9.63
N THR A 25 0.03 -26.30 10.67
CA THR A 25 0.75 -27.58 10.81
C THR A 25 0.07 -28.74 10.07
N GLY A 26 -1.03 -28.50 9.36
CA GLY A 26 -1.87 -29.57 8.79
C GLY A 26 -2.47 -30.49 9.86
N TYR A 27 -2.54 -30.03 11.12
CA TYR A 27 -2.90 -30.81 12.30
C TYR A 27 -1.98 -32.02 12.58
N GLU A 28 -0.79 -32.06 11.96
CA GLU A 28 0.19 -33.14 12.16
C GLU A 28 1.10 -32.92 13.38
N SER A 29 1.18 -31.67 13.85
CA SER A 29 1.93 -31.29 15.04
C SER A 29 1.05 -30.51 16.01
N THR A 30 1.23 -30.78 17.30
CA THR A 30 0.56 -30.09 18.41
C THR A 30 1.35 -28.89 18.94
N SER A 31 2.52 -28.58 18.37
CA SER A 31 3.37 -27.47 18.81
C SER A 31 3.87 -26.61 17.64
N ILE A 32 4.00 -25.32 17.93
CA ILE A 32 4.60 -24.29 17.07
C ILE A 32 5.62 -23.49 17.90
N THR A 33 6.53 -22.78 17.24
CA THR A 33 7.46 -21.88 17.93
C THR A 33 6.74 -20.65 18.48
N TYR A 34 7.35 -19.99 19.47
CA TYR A 34 6.83 -18.73 20.01
C TYR A 34 6.69 -17.65 18.93
N GLU A 35 7.71 -17.48 18.08
CA GLU A 35 7.67 -16.54 16.95
C GLU A 35 6.48 -16.83 16.02
N LYS A 36 6.20 -18.11 15.72
CA LYS A 36 5.05 -18.46 14.89
C LYS A 36 3.73 -18.15 15.59
N ALA A 37 3.63 -18.36 16.90
CA ALA A 37 2.44 -18.00 17.67
C ALA A 37 2.21 -16.48 17.68
N GLU A 38 3.27 -15.68 17.83
CA GLU A 38 3.23 -14.21 17.77
C GLU A 38 2.82 -13.72 16.38
N GLN A 39 3.39 -14.31 15.32
CA GLN A 39 3.01 -14.02 13.94
C GLN A 39 1.51 -14.30 13.69
N LEU A 40 1.01 -15.46 14.13
CA LEU A 40 -0.40 -15.81 13.99
C LEU A 40 -1.31 -14.88 14.80
N MET A 41 -0.89 -14.47 16.00
CA MET A 41 -1.59 -13.44 16.76
C MET A 41 -1.65 -12.12 15.98
N GLY A 42 -0.53 -11.71 15.36
CA GLY A 42 -0.48 -10.57 14.46
C GLY A 42 -1.49 -10.66 13.31
N ALA A 43 -1.64 -11.85 12.71
CA ALA A 43 -2.61 -12.11 11.65
C ALA A 43 -4.05 -11.91 12.13
N VAL A 44 -4.38 -12.46 13.31
CA VAL A 44 -5.72 -12.32 13.91
C VAL A 44 -6.05 -10.85 14.17
N LEU A 45 -5.14 -10.11 14.80
CA LEU A 45 -5.34 -8.69 15.11
C LEU A 45 -5.44 -7.83 13.85
N TYR A 46 -4.67 -8.16 12.81
CA TYR A 46 -4.73 -7.49 11.51
C TYR A 46 -6.13 -7.64 10.90
N CYS A 47 -6.65 -8.86 10.79
CA CYS A 47 -7.99 -9.13 10.26
C CYS A 47 -9.08 -8.44 11.07
N ILE A 48 -9.03 -8.49 12.40
CA ILE A 48 -10.04 -7.82 13.24
C ILE A 48 -10.03 -6.31 13.00
N ARG A 49 -8.84 -5.71 12.87
CA ARG A 49 -8.70 -4.27 12.59
C ARG A 49 -9.31 -3.88 11.25
N GLU A 50 -9.21 -4.73 10.23
CA GLU A 50 -9.83 -4.48 8.92
C GLU A 50 -11.34 -4.29 9.01
N VAL A 51 -12.00 -5.10 9.83
CA VAL A 51 -13.44 -4.98 10.07
C VAL A 51 -13.79 -3.67 10.76
N MET A 52 -12.97 -3.26 11.73
CA MET A 52 -13.17 -1.99 12.46
C MET A 52 -13.02 -0.77 11.56
N GLN A 53 -12.07 -0.81 10.61
CA GLN A 53 -11.86 0.27 9.66
C GLN A 53 -12.96 0.32 8.59
N ALA A 54 -13.41 -0.83 8.07
CA ALA A 54 -14.48 -0.89 7.08
C ALA A 54 -15.86 -0.45 7.61
N GLY A 55 -16.10 -0.59 8.91
CA GLY A 55 -17.37 -0.26 9.57
C GLY A 55 -17.58 1.22 9.94
N GLY A 56 -16.65 2.13 9.65
CA GLY A 56 -16.75 3.55 10.04
C GLY A 56 -16.27 3.84 11.48
N GLY A 57 -15.36 3.02 12.02
CA GLY A 57 -14.85 3.14 13.38
C GLY A 57 -15.63 2.31 14.40
N ALA A 58 -15.04 2.15 15.59
CA ALA A 58 -15.48 1.26 16.68
C ALA A 58 -16.95 1.45 17.17
N ALA A 59 -17.69 2.43 16.64
CA ALA A 59 -19.04 2.77 17.06
C ALA A 59 -20.14 1.80 16.55
N VAL A 60 -19.83 0.88 15.63
CA VAL A 60 -20.84 -0.02 15.02
C VAL A 60 -20.85 -1.43 15.62
N PHE A 61 -19.84 -1.80 16.41
CA PHE A 61 -19.81 -3.12 17.05
C PHE A 61 -20.50 -3.02 18.40
N SER A 62 -21.77 -3.43 18.45
CA SER A 62 -22.44 -3.73 19.71
C SER A 62 -21.63 -4.79 20.47
N LYS A 63 -21.70 -4.78 21.81
CA LYS A 63 -21.01 -5.67 22.75
C LYS A 63 -21.22 -7.20 22.55
N GLU A 64 -21.76 -7.64 21.42
CA GLU A 64 -22.26 -9.00 21.19
C GLU A 64 -21.54 -9.77 20.07
N ILE A 65 -20.63 -9.15 19.30
CA ILE A 65 -19.93 -9.86 18.21
C ILE A 65 -18.64 -10.49 18.74
N SER A 66 -18.51 -11.81 18.63
CA SER A 66 -17.33 -12.56 19.08
C SER A 66 -16.09 -12.27 18.23
N ALA A 67 -14.91 -12.46 18.82
CA ALA A 67 -13.63 -12.27 18.13
C ALA A 67 -13.53 -13.17 16.88
N GLY A 68 -14.09 -14.38 16.93
CA GLY A 68 -14.09 -15.31 15.80
C GLY A 68 -14.85 -14.77 14.59
N VAL A 69 -16.02 -14.16 14.80
CA VAL A 69 -16.80 -13.54 13.71
C VAL A 69 -16.07 -12.32 13.13
N LEU A 70 -15.46 -11.50 13.98
CA LEU A 70 -14.64 -10.38 13.54
C LEU A 70 -13.44 -10.86 12.73
N TYR A 71 -12.76 -11.90 13.19
CA TYR A 71 -11.61 -12.47 12.49
C TYR A 71 -12.00 -13.02 11.11
N GLU A 72 -13.03 -13.86 11.02
CA GLU A 72 -13.45 -14.47 9.75
C GLU A 72 -13.90 -13.41 8.73
N ARG A 73 -14.66 -12.41 9.18
CA ARG A 73 -15.04 -11.27 8.32
C ARG A 73 -13.80 -10.46 7.91
N GLY A 74 -12.85 -10.29 8.80
CA GLY A 74 -11.59 -9.61 8.54
C GLY A 74 -10.74 -10.32 7.50
N ALA A 75 -10.56 -11.63 7.65
CA ALA A 75 -9.83 -12.47 6.72
C ALA A 75 -10.43 -12.37 5.31
N PHE A 76 -11.76 -12.38 5.20
CA PHE A 76 -12.46 -12.15 3.94
C PHE A 76 -12.17 -10.75 3.36
N LEU A 77 -12.19 -9.70 4.18
CA LEU A 77 -11.86 -8.33 3.71
C LEU A 77 -10.42 -8.20 3.23
N VAL A 78 -9.46 -8.84 3.92
CA VAL A 78 -8.06 -8.89 3.48
C VAL A 78 -7.96 -9.54 2.12
N GLU A 79 -8.54 -10.72 1.94
CA GLU A 79 -8.50 -11.46 0.67
C GLU A 79 -9.12 -10.65 -0.48
N GLU A 80 -10.29 -10.03 -0.24
CA GLU A 80 -10.95 -9.17 -1.22
C GLU A 80 -10.12 -7.92 -1.55
N LYS A 81 -9.45 -7.33 -0.56
CA LYS A 81 -8.54 -6.20 -0.80
C LYS A 81 -7.32 -6.63 -1.60
N THR A 82 -6.79 -7.82 -1.37
CA THR A 82 -5.70 -8.38 -2.18
C THR A 82 -6.09 -8.55 -3.63
N LYS A 83 -7.28 -9.10 -3.90
CA LYS A 83 -7.82 -9.22 -5.26
C LYS A 83 -8.01 -7.85 -5.91
N LYS A 84 -8.55 -6.87 -5.17
CA LYS A 84 -8.73 -5.50 -5.67
C LYS A 84 -7.40 -4.81 -5.98
N ALA A 85 -6.39 -4.96 -5.12
CA ALA A 85 -5.06 -4.42 -5.35
C ALA A 85 -4.42 -5.02 -6.60
N LEU A 86 -4.53 -6.34 -6.78
CA LEU A 86 -4.01 -7.01 -7.98
C LEU A 86 -4.76 -6.59 -9.24
N ALA A 87 -6.09 -6.44 -9.17
CA ALA A 87 -6.88 -5.95 -10.29
C ALA A 87 -6.48 -4.51 -10.68
N LEU A 88 -6.33 -3.64 -9.69
CA LEU A 88 -5.89 -2.25 -9.89
C LEU A 88 -4.47 -2.18 -10.47
N TYR A 89 -3.55 -3.00 -9.99
CA TYR A 89 -2.21 -3.14 -10.55
C TYR A 89 -2.26 -3.51 -12.04
N ASN A 90 -3.03 -4.54 -12.39
CA ASN A 90 -3.18 -5.01 -13.77
C ASN A 90 -3.91 -3.99 -14.67
N GLU A 91 -4.73 -3.11 -14.12
CA GLU A 91 -5.35 -2.00 -14.84
C GLU A 91 -4.32 -0.92 -15.22
N ILE A 92 -3.40 -0.61 -14.31
CA ILE A 92 -2.39 0.44 -14.51
C ILE A 92 -1.24 -0.04 -15.40
N LEU A 93 -0.82 -1.30 -15.24
CA LEU A 93 0.38 -1.87 -15.87
C LEU A 93 0.51 -1.62 -17.39
N PRO A 94 -0.56 -1.75 -18.23
CA PRO A 94 -0.43 -1.57 -19.68
C PRO A 94 -0.06 -0.15 -20.11
N GLU A 95 -0.43 0.85 -19.31
CA GLU A 95 -0.20 2.28 -19.61
C GLU A 95 0.81 2.91 -18.64
N PHE A 96 1.49 2.09 -17.84
CA PHE A 96 2.48 2.54 -16.87
C PHE A 96 3.73 3.07 -17.58
N ASP A 97 4.22 4.22 -17.13
CA ASP A 97 5.50 4.79 -17.54
C ASP A 97 6.29 5.21 -16.29
N SER A 98 7.51 4.71 -16.18
CA SER A 98 8.44 5.08 -15.11
C SER A 98 9.11 6.43 -15.36
N TYR A 99 8.92 7.04 -16.54
CA TYR A 99 9.57 8.27 -16.97
C TYR A 99 11.10 8.22 -16.84
N GLY A 100 11.69 7.03 -16.90
CA GLY A 100 13.13 6.80 -16.72
C GLY A 100 13.59 6.63 -15.28
N ASN A 101 12.72 6.81 -14.28
CA ASN A 101 13.09 6.59 -12.87
C ASN A 101 13.14 5.09 -12.54
N ARG A 102 14.33 4.62 -12.16
CA ARG A 102 14.60 3.21 -11.88
C ARG A 102 13.90 2.72 -10.61
N PHE A 103 13.82 3.53 -9.57
CA PHE A 103 13.13 3.15 -8.33
C PHE A 103 11.65 2.87 -8.56
N LEU A 104 10.99 3.72 -9.35
CA LEU A 104 9.59 3.53 -9.76
C LEU A 104 9.43 2.28 -10.63
N GLN A 105 10.33 2.08 -11.59
CA GLN A 105 10.36 0.90 -12.44
C GLN A 105 10.51 -0.39 -11.62
N ASP A 106 11.56 -0.48 -10.81
CA ASP A 106 11.90 -1.67 -10.02
C ASP A 106 10.79 -1.95 -9.00
N THR A 107 10.28 -0.93 -8.31
CA THR A 107 9.20 -1.11 -7.32
C THR A 107 7.90 -1.57 -7.98
N PHE A 108 7.46 -0.93 -9.06
CA PHE A 108 6.14 -1.18 -9.63
C PHE A 108 6.12 -2.37 -10.59
N ALA A 109 7.11 -2.49 -11.48
CA ALA A 109 7.13 -3.52 -12.50
C ALA A 109 7.75 -4.85 -12.02
N GLU A 110 8.61 -4.84 -11.02
CA GLU A 110 9.28 -6.04 -10.50
C GLU A 110 8.83 -6.39 -9.07
N GLY A 111 8.83 -5.39 -8.18
CA GLY A 111 8.50 -5.56 -6.76
C GLY A 111 7.06 -5.96 -6.50
N LEU A 112 6.08 -5.29 -7.12
CA LEU A 112 4.66 -5.60 -6.93
C LEU A 112 4.26 -7.01 -7.40
N PRO A 113 4.68 -7.49 -8.59
CA PRO A 113 4.45 -8.89 -8.98
C PRO A 113 5.01 -9.90 -7.98
N GLU A 114 6.22 -9.67 -7.48
CA GLU A 114 6.84 -10.54 -6.50
C GLU A 114 6.11 -10.53 -5.16
N PHE A 115 5.62 -9.35 -4.74
CA PHE A 115 4.73 -9.22 -3.59
C PHE A 115 3.49 -10.10 -3.77
N PHE A 116 2.74 -9.94 -4.86
CA PHE A 116 1.50 -10.71 -5.08
C PHE A 116 1.74 -12.23 -5.18
N ARG A 117 2.93 -12.64 -5.62
CA ARG A 117 3.31 -14.06 -5.68
C ARG A 117 3.57 -14.67 -4.30
N ARG A 118 4.11 -13.89 -3.36
CA ARG A 118 4.58 -14.37 -2.06
C ARG A 118 3.68 -14.01 -0.89
N TYR A 119 2.80 -13.04 -1.06
CA TYR A 119 1.96 -12.53 0.01
C TYR A 119 0.98 -13.59 0.54
N ASP A 120 1.06 -13.86 1.84
CA ASP A 120 0.21 -14.83 2.52
C ASP A 120 -0.90 -14.10 3.29
N CYS A 121 -2.03 -13.88 2.61
CA CYS A 121 -3.21 -13.27 3.21
C CYS A 121 -3.84 -14.07 4.36
N LYS A 122 -3.46 -15.35 4.55
CA LYS A 122 -4.11 -16.25 5.51
C LYS A 122 -3.34 -16.35 6.82
N PHE A 123 -2.03 -16.53 6.76
CA PHE A 123 -1.20 -16.77 7.94
C PHE A 123 -0.27 -15.59 8.28
N GLU A 124 -0.09 -14.64 7.36
CA GLU A 124 0.76 -13.48 7.58
C GLU A 124 0.28 -12.20 6.85
N PRO A 125 -1.03 -11.84 6.97
CA PRO A 125 -1.60 -10.72 6.23
C PRO A 125 -0.99 -9.36 6.60
N GLN A 126 -0.39 -9.24 7.78
CA GLN A 126 0.26 -8.02 8.24
C GLN A 126 1.60 -7.73 7.57
N ASP A 127 2.25 -8.74 6.97
CA ASP A 127 3.58 -8.60 6.41
C ASP A 127 3.52 -7.94 5.03
N THR A 128 4.29 -6.87 4.88
CA THR A 128 4.34 -6.10 3.63
C THR A 128 5.33 -6.73 2.65
N ILE A 129 6.35 -7.48 3.10
CA ILE A 129 7.45 -8.11 2.34
C ILE A 129 8.22 -7.26 1.30
N LEU A 130 7.75 -6.05 0.99
CA LEU A 130 8.24 -5.13 -0.04
C LEU A 130 8.56 -3.76 0.59
N THR A 131 9.73 -3.23 0.27
CA THR A 131 10.29 -2.00 0.86
C THR A 131 9.67 -0.72 0.30
N LEU A 132 9.12 -0.76 -0.92
CA LEU A 132 8.56 0.38 -1.64
C LEU A 132 9.58 1.52 -1.76
N ASP A 133 10.69 1.26 -2.43
CA ASP A 133 11.85 2.17 -2.47
C ASP A 133 11.57 3.47 -3.24
N TYR A 134 10.53 3.50 -4.08
CA TYR A 134 9.99 4.73 -4.66
C TYR A 134 8.95 5.38 -3.74
N PRO A 135 9.13 6.64 -3.30
CA PRO A 135 8.22 7.29 -2.37
C PRO A 135 6.95 7.82 -3.03
N VAL A 136 5.89 7.92 -2.24
CA VAL A 136 4.62 8.58 -2.59
C VAL A 136 4.37 9.75 -1.64
N MET A 137 3.60 10.75 -2.08
CA MET A 137 3.32 11.94 -1.27
C MET A 137 2.46 11.68 -0.04
N LYS A 138 1.71 10.56 -0.02
CA LYS A 138 0.85 10.17 1.09
C LYS A 138 1.68 9.57 2.23
N ASP A 139 1.35 9.91 3.48
CA ASP A 139 1.94 9.23 4.65
C ASP A 139 1.43 7.79 4.75
N MET A 140 2.36 6.84 4.67
CA MET A 140 2.11 5.40 4.69
C MET A 140 2.49 4.74 6.03
N SER A 141 2.97 5.52 7.01
CA SER A 141 3.49 4.99 8.29
C SER A 141 2.44 4.22 9.10
N GLY A 142 1.16 4.51 8.92
CA GLY A 142 0.04 3.83 9.59
C GLY A 142 -0.47 2.56 8.89
N CYS A 143 0.07 2.21 7.72
CA CYS A 143 -0.41 1.09 6.91
C CYS A 143 0.63 -0.05 6.88
N THR A 144 0.17 -1.30 6.90
CA THR A 144 1.00 -2.49 6.71
C THR A 144 0.27 -3.50 5.83
N GLY A 145 0.97 -4.56 5.40
CA GLY A 145 0.38 -5.66 4.64
C GLY A 145 -0.26 -5.18 3.35
N ILE A 146 -1.43 -5.74 3.04
CA ILE A 146 -2.16 -5.37 1.82
C ILE A 146 -2.69 -3.94 1.85
N ASP A 147 -2.95 -3.34 3.02
CA ASP A 147 -3.40 -1.95 3.10
C ASP A 147 -2.35 -1.01 2.53
N ARG A 148 -1.09 -1.24 2.92
CA ARG A 148 0.03 -0.44 2.45
C ARG A 148 0.22 -0.58 0.94
N ILE A 149 0.13 -1.80 0.41
CA ILE A 149 0.27 -2.04 -1.03
C ILE A 149 -0.90 -1.45 -1.82
N TYR A 150 -2.13 -1.63 -1.36
CA TYR A 150 -3.31 -1.09 -2.03
C TYR A 150 -3.28 0.44 -2.09
N GLU A 151 -2.98 1.09 -0.96
CA GLU A 151 -2.86 2.55 -0.88
C GLU A 151 -1.69 3.09 -1.71
N TYR A 152 -0.57 2.35 -1.77
CA TYR A 152 0.56 2.69 -2.63
C TYR A 152 0.16 2.67 -4.11
N ILE A 153 -0.51 1.61 -4.57
CA ILE A 153 -0.95 1.48 -5.97
C ILE A 153 -1.94 2.59 -6.33
N LEU A 154 -2.84 2.98 -5.42
CA LEU A 154 -3.73 4.13 -5.61
C LEU A 154 -2.95 5.44 -5.80
N CYS A 155 -1.90 5.67 -5.00
CA CYS A 155 -1.05 6.85 -5.17
C CYS A 155 -0.37 6.85 -6.54
N ILE A 156 0.18 5.72 -6.98
CA ILE A 156 0.78 5.58 -8.31
C ILE A 156 -0.26 5.79 -9.41
N GLN A 157 -1.49 5.30 -9.26
CA GLN A 157 -2.56 5.54 -10.24
C GLN A 157 -2.81 7.03 -10.46
N GLU A 158 -2.96 7.79 -9.37
CA GLU A 158 -3.21 9.23 -9.44
C GLU A 158 -2.00 9.99 -9.99
N GLU A 159 -0.79 9.59 -9.60
CA GLU A 159 0.46 10.12 -10.16
C GLU A 159 0.53 9.89 -11.68
N GLN A 160 0.30 8.65 -12.15
CA GLN A 160 0.29 8.33 -13.58
C GLN A 160 -0.83 9.11 -14.32
N ARG A 161 -2.00 9.29 -13.70
CA ARG A 161 -3.09 10.09 -14.28
C ARG A 161 -2.72 11.57 -14.41
N PHE A 162 -1.99 12.12 -13.43
CA PHE A 162 -1.51 13.48 -13.48
C PHE A 162 -0.41 13.67 -14.54
N LEU A 163 0.62 12.82 -14.53
CA LEU A 163 1.78 12.94 -15.42
C LEU A 163 1.41 12.74 -16.89
N ARG A 164 0.41 11.89 -17.19
CA ARG A 164 -0.12 11.68 -18.55
C ARG A 164 -0.78 12.91 -19.18
N LYS A 165 -1.05 13.97 -18.41
CA LYS A 165 -1.51 15.25 -18.95
C LYS A 165 -0.42 15.99 -19.73
N PHE A 166 0.84 15.60 -19.55
CA PHE A 166 2.00 16.20 -20.19
C PHE A 166 2.63 15.22 -21.19
N PRO A 167 3.24 15.72 -22.28
CA PRO A 167 4.09 14.88 -23.12
C PRO A 167 5.22 14.26 -22.29
N ARG A 168 5.49 12.98 -22.51
CA ARG A 168 6.51 12.22 -21.79
C ARG A 168 7.88 12.92 -21.79
N GLU A 169 8.28 13.45 -22.94
CA GLU A 169 9.54 14.15 -23.15
C GLU A 169 9.60 15.47 -22.38
N SER A 170 8.46 16.11 -22.15
CA SER A 170 8.37 17.30 -21.29
C SER A 170 8.58 16.94 -19.82
N VAL A 171 7.96 15.86 -19.35
CA VAL A 171 8.18 15.34 -17.98
C VAL A 171 9.65 15.02 -17.78
N ILE A 172 10.26 14.23 -18.67
CA ILE A 172 11.69 13.86 -18.58
C ILE A 172 12.60 15.10 -18.59
N ARG A 173 12.26 16.13 -19.40
CA ARG A 173 13.04 17.37 -19.43
C ARG A 173 12.98 18.13 -18.11
N ILE A 174 11.80 18.20 -17.48
CA ILE A 174 11.62 18.81 -16.16
C ILE A 174 12.45 18.05 -15.13
N LEU A 175 12.39 16.71 -15.13
CA LEU A 175 13.16 15.86 -14.22
C LEU A 175 14.66 16.05 -14.40
N LYS A 176 15.17 16.06 -15.64
CA LYS A 176 16.60 16.31 -15.94
C LYS A 176 17.07 17.71 -15.54
N LYS A 177 16.19 18.71 -15.62
CA LYS A 177 16.47 20.09 -15.19
C LYS A 177 16.53 20.17 -13.65
N TYR A 178 15.69 19.40 -12.96
CA TYR A 178 15.69 19.29 -11.49
C TYR A 178 16.95 18.57 -10.99
N ASN A 179 17.23 17.39 -11.54
CA ASN A 179 18.41 16.60 -11.23
C ASN A 179 18.84 15.81 -12.48
N THR A 180 20.10 15.98 -12.92
CA THR A 180 20.63 15.25 -14.07
C THR A 180 20.70 13.74 -13.87
N GLU A 181 20.72 13.28 -12.61
CA GLU A 181 20.77 11.87 -12.20
C GLU A 181 19.43 11.38 -11.62
N TYR A 182 18.30 12.05 -11.90
CA TYR A 182 16.97 11.69 -11.35
C TYR A 182 16.55 10.22 -11.61
N GLU A 183 17.14 9.57 -12.61
CA GLU A 183 16.87 8.18 -12.97
C GLU A 183 17.31 7.22 -11.85
N GLU A 184 18.31 7.62 -11.07
CA GLU A 184 18.93 6.84 -9.98
C GLU A 184 18.69 7.49 -8.60
N THR A 185 17.67 8.34 -8.46
CA THR A 185 17.25 8.87 -7.16
C THR A 185 15.83 8.42 -6.81
N PRO A 186 15.54 8.15 -5.52
CA PRO A 186 14.20 7.81 -5.06
C PRO A 186 13.35 9.07 -4.87
N ASP A 187 13.31 9.96 -5.85
CA ASP A 187 12.51 11.19 -5.77
C ASP A 187 11.12 10.97 -6.38
N ASN A 188 10.08 11.52 -5.75
CA ASN A 188 8.74 11.44 -6.32
C ASN A 188 8.62 12.35 -7.57
N ILE A 189 8.38 11.74 -8.73
CA ILE A 189 8.30 12.40 -10.04
C ILE A 189 7.15 13.41 -10.07
N CYS A 190 5.96 12.99 -9.62
CA CYS A 190 4.78 13.86 -9.58
C CYS A 190 5.03 15.14 -8.77
N GLU A 191 5.74 15.04 -7.64
CA GLU A 191 6.05 16.18 -6.77
C GLU A 191 6.95 17.19 -7.48
N ILE A 192 8.01 16.71 -8.16
CA ILE A 192 8.92 17.55 -8.93
C ILE A 192 8.18 18.29 -10.05
N VAL A 193 7.32 17.57 -10.80
CA VAL A 193 6.56 18.15 -11.91
C VAL A 193 5.54 19.16 -11.41
N MET A 194 4.83 18.87 -10.32
CA MET A 194 3.88 19.81 -9.70
C MET A 194 4.56 21.12 -9.32
N ARG A 195 5.67 21.07 -8.58
CA ARG A 195 6.41 22.26 -8.13
C ARG A 195 6.93 23.10 -9.31
N THR A 196 7.33 22.45 -10.40
CA THR A 196 7.85 23.16 -11.58
C THR A 196 6.71 23.84 -12.36
N SER A 197 5.55 23.18 -12.46
CA SER A 197 4.37 23.74 -13.15
C SER A 197 3.78 24.97 -12.46
N GLU A 198 3.92 25.10 -11.14
CA GLU A 198 3.51 26.31 -10.39
C GLU A 198 4.46 27.51 -10.63
N GLY A 199 5.73 27.24 -10.93
CA GLY A 199 6.74 28.27 -11.21
C GLY A 199 6.74 28.80 -12.66
N GLU A 200 6.44 27.96 -13.65
CA GLU A 200 6.46 28.36 -15.07
C GLU A 200 5.13 28.99 -15.55
N PHE A 201 3.99 28.76 -14.86
CA PHE A 201 2.69 29.37 -15.19
C PHE A 201 2.36 30.67 -14.44
N SER A 202 3.27 31.18 -13.61
CA SER A 202 3.09 32.42 -12.83
C SER A 202 3.91 33.62 -13.32
N ALA A 203 4.70 33.49 -14.39
CA ALA A 203 5.40 34.61 -15.01
C ALA A 203 4.66 35.08 -16.28
N PRO A 204 4.12 36.32 -16.32
CA PRO A 204 3.72 36.91 -17.60
C PRO A 204 4.99 37.13 -18.43
N GLU A 205 5.02 36.58 -19.65
CA GLU A 205 6.06 36.92 -20.63
C GLU A 205 6.04 38.44 -20.87
N GLU A 206 7.08 39.15 -20.43
CA GLU A 206 7.35 40.50 -20.89
C GLU A 206 7.60 40.44 -22.40
N VAL A 207 6.69 41.08 -23.13
CA VAL A 207 6.81 41.32 -24.56
C VAL A 207 8.02 42.22 -24.79
N VAL A 208 9.12 41.64 -25.31
CA VAL A 208 10.26 42.42 -25.78
C VAL A 208 9.85 43.08 -27.10
N GLU A 209 9.43 44.34 -27.01
CA GLU A 209 9.20 45.21 -28.15
C GLU A 209 10.56 45.60 -28.76
N ILE A 210 11.00 44.85 -29.78
CA ILE A 210 12.13 45.26 -30.62
C ILE A 210 11.57 46.18 -31.71
N CYS A 211 11.60 47.49 -31.45
CA CYS A 211 11.45 48.49 -32.50
C CYS A 211 12.77 48.59 -33.28
N VAL A 212 12.71 48.28 -34.58
CA VAL A 212 13.72 48.68 -35.58
C VAL A 212 13.25 49.98 -36.22
#